data_AF-A0A425Y092-F1
#
_entry.id   AF-A0A425Y092-F1
#
_cell.length_a   1.000
_cell.length_b   1.000
_cell.length_c   1.000
_cell.angle_alpha   90.00
_cell.angle_beta   90.00
_cell.angle_gamma   90.00
#
_symmetry.space_group_name_H-M   'P 1'
#
loop_
_entity.id
_entity.type
_entity.pdbx_description
1 polymer ?
#
loop_
_entity_poly.entity_id
_entity_poly.type
_entity_poly.pdbx_seq_one_letter_code
_entity_poly.pdbx_strand_id
1 'polypeptide(L)'
;MTTENIYKNLVEHYNKGITEKDPKIIREFLNEHTHMALKDEPRFFLEILQHRAAAFALFGELNEAGKEYAKGYSSCSTSGKWVYGLNWALQYTAEFSINRGKAKLTEVLSEALPVLEQAEKDLVFDQYREFYQLTLSNVKAFVLMSVGEKEKALAEYKDVNFTPVPIPAYNDKESLQLLFAHYTKGLAVAIEYKDVELLNNLLKVISLDDELLQNEKNLFKLFYETLVSTFDMRAEFITEFNAMFKIKDKIKTVAPSFARFLTLIGEQDFDKLDVFFKDFK
;
A
#
# COMPACT_ATOMS: atom_id res chain seq x y z
N MET A 1 -37.48 -1.85 -9.40
CA MET A 1 -36.32 -2.57 -8.83
C MET A 1 -35.79 -1.72 -7.68
N THR A 2 -35.58 -2.27 -6.49
CA THR A 2 -35.06 -1.50 -5.33
C THR A 2 -33.56 -1.28 -5.47
N THR A 3 -33.01 -0.26 -4.81
CA THR A 3 -31.55 0.00 -4.76
C THR A 3 -30.79 -1.21 -4.20
N GLU A 4 -31.35 -1.89 -3.19
CA GLU A 4 -30.78 -3.11 -2.63
C GLU A 4 -30.73 -4.27 -3.64
N ASN A 5 -31.74 -4.43 -4.49
CA ASN A 5 -31.73 -5.45 -5.54
C ASN A 5 -30.70 -5.13 -6.62
N ILE A 6 -30.55 -3.86 -7.01
CA ILE A 6 -29.51 -3.42 -7.94
C ILE A 6 -28.13 -3.75 -7.37
N TYR A 7 -27.88 -3.39 -6.11
CA TYR A 7 -26.62 -3.66 -5.41
C TYR A 7 -26.29 -5.15 -5.38
N LYS A 8 -27.22 -6.01 -4.90
CA LYS A 8 -27.01 -7.46 -4.82
C LYS A 8 -26.71 -8.08 -6.18
N ASN A 9 -27.47 -7.72 -7.21
CA ASN A 9 -27.26 -8.23 -8.56
C ASN A 9 -25.86 -7.86 -9.09
N LEU A 10 -25.41 -6.62 -8.86
CA LEU A 10 -24.09 -6.17 -9.30
C LEU A 10 -22.95 -6.88 -8.55
N VAL A 11 -23.09 -7.08 -7.23
CA VAL A 11 -22.13 -7.86 -6.43
C VAL A 11 -22.06 -9.30 -6.91
N GLU A 12 -23.20 -9.95 -7.12
CA GLU A 12 -23.26 -11.32 -7.64
C GLU A 12 -22.63 -11.44 -9.04
N HIS A 13 -22.92 -10.48 -9.93
CA HIS A 13 -22.37 -10.44 -11.28
C HIS A 13 -20.83 -10.30 -11.26
N TYR A 14 -20.31 -9.37 -10.46
CA TYR A 14 -18.87 -9.21 -10.25
C TYR A 14 -18.24 -10.50 -9.69
N ASN A 15 -18.79 -11.04 -8.60
CA ASN A 15 -18.25 -12.22 -7.95
C ASN A 15 -18.25 -13.44 -8.88
N LYS A 16 -19.31 -13.63 -9.68
CA LYS A 16 -19.36 -14.68 -10.70
C LYS A 16 -18.19 -14.55 -11.67
N GLY A 17 -17.96 -13.35 -12.21
CA GLY A 17 -16.85 -13.10 -13.13
C GLY A 17 -15.48 -13.40 -12.51
N ILE A 18 -15.27 -13.00 -11.25
CA ILE A 18 -14.01 -13.28 -10.52
C ILE A 18 -13.82 -14.77 -10.22
N THR A 19 -14.85 -15.46 -9.74
CA THR A 19 -14.79 -16.89 -9.38
C THR A 19 -14.60 -17.77 -10.60
N GLU A 20 -15.33 -17.51 -11.68
CA GLU A 20 -15.23 -18.26 -12.94
C GLU A 20 -13.99 -17.86 -13.76
N LYS A 21 -13.34 -16.74 -13.40
CA LYS A 21 -12.24 -16.11 -14.15
C LYS A 21 -12.62 -15.85 -15.61
N ASP A 22 -13.87 -15.45 -15.86
CA ASP A 22 -14.40 -15.20 -17.20
C ASP A 22 -14.31 -13.70 -17.55
N PRO A 23 -13.41 -13.31 -18.47
CA PRO A 23 -13.28 -11.91 -18.89
C PRO A 23 -14.55 -11.34 -19.51
N LYS A 24 -15.39 -12.16 -20.15
CA LYS A 24 -16.63 -11.70 -20.79
C LYS A 24 -17.63 -11.25 -19.73
N ILE A 25 -17.82 -12.02 -18.67
CA ILE A 25 -18.70 -11.68 -17.56
C ILE A 25 -18.20 -10.40 -16.86
N ILE A 26 -16.89 -10.27 -16.63
CA ILE A 26 -16.32 -9.06 -16.03
C ILE A 26 -16.57 -7.84 -16.94
N ARG A 27 -16.46 -7.98 -18.27
CA ARG A 27 -16.78 -6.90 -19.22
C ARG A 27 -18.27 -6.56 -19.24
N GLU A 28 -19.15 -7.55 -19.16
CA GLU A 28 -20.59 -7.33 -19.04
C GLU A 28 -20.92 -6.52 -17.78
N PHE A 29 -20.34 -6.88 -16.63
CA PHE A 29 -20.42 -6.10 -15.39
C PHE A 29 -19.90 -4.66 -15.55
N LEU A 30 -18.75 -4.46 -16.20
CA LEU A 30 -18.19 -3.14 -16.43
C LEU A 30 -19.07 -2.26 -17.35
N ASN A 31 -19.75 -2.87 -18.33
CA ASN A 31 -20.66 -2.17 -19.24
C ASN A 31 -22.04 -1.90 -18.62
N GLU A 32 -22.33 -2.45 -17.43
CA GLU A 32 -23.60 -2.22 -16.74
C GLU A 32 -23.59 -0.87 -15.99
N HIS A 33 -24.48 0.04 -16.40
CA HIS A 33 -24.58 1.41 -15.85
C HIS A 33 -25.61 1.58 -14.73
N THR A 34 -26.29 0.51 -14.30
CA THR A 34 -27.33 0.54 -13.25
C THR A 34 -26.79 1.00 -11.89
N HIS A 35 -25.48 0.86 -11.66
CA HIS A 35 -24.79 1.35 -10.47
C HIS A 35 -24.98 2.84 -10.20
N MET A 36 -25.23 3.66 -11.23
CA MET A 36 -25.48 5.10 -11.05
C MET A 36 -26.77 5.40 -10.28
N ALA A 37 -27.74 4.47 -10.26
CA ALA A 37 -28.95 4.58 -9.45
C ALA A 37 -28.68 4.40 -7.94
N LEU A 38 -27.47 3.99 -7.54
CA LEU A 38 -27.08 3.79 -6.14
C LEU A 38 -26.52 5.06 -5.50
N LYS A 39 -26.38 6.18 -6.24
CA LYS A 39 -25.65 7.37 -5.78
C LYS A 39 -26.15 7.96 -4.45
N ASP A 40 -27.45 7.85 -4.19
CA ASP A 40 -28.09 8.31 -2.96
C ASP A 40 -27.90 7.35 -1.77
N GLU A 41 -27.29 6.18 -2.00
CA GLU A 41 -26.89 5.17 -1.02
C GLU A 41 -25.36 5.02 -1.02
N PRO A 42 -24.61 5.93 -0.37
CA PRO A 42 -23.15 6.01 -0.50
C PRO A 42 -22.42 4.71 -0.22
N ARG A 43 -22.88 3.92 0.76
CA ARG A 43 -22.29 2.61 1.09
C ARG A 43 -22.27 1.68 -0.14
N PHE A 44 -23.43 1.47 -0.77
CA PHE A 44 -23.56 0.59 -1.93
C PHE A 44 -22.83 1.16 -3.15
N PHE A 45 -22.93 2.48 -3.35
CA PHE A 45 -22.30 3.12 -4.49
C PHE A 45 -20.77 3.00 -4.46
N LEU A 46 -20.16 3.32 -3.32
CA LEU A 46 -18.70 3.28 -3.15
C LEU A 46 -18.14 1.87 -3.32
N GLU A 47 -18.81 0.86 -2.77
CA GLU A 47 -18.40 -0.55 -2.87
C GLU A 47 -18.44 -1.04 -4.33
N ILE A 48 -19.52 -0.74 -5.07
CA ILE A 48 -19.60 -1.09 -6.49
C ILE A 48 -18.54 -0.36 -7.32
N LEU A 49 -18.27 0.92 -7.05
CA LEU A 49 -17.19 1.64 -7.75
C LEU A 49 -15.81 1.02 -7.49
N GLN A 50 -15.55 0.55 -6.26
CA GLN A 50 -14.31 -0.17 -5.94
C GLN A 50 -14.23 -1.52 -6.69
N HIS A 51 -15.32 -2.28 -6.79
CA HIS A 51 -15.37 -3.51 -7.60
C HIS A 51 -15.13 -3.23 -9.09
N ARG A 52 -15.75 -2.17 -9.63
CA ARG A 52 -15.54 -1.74 -11.02
C ARG A 52 -14.08 -1.33 -11.26
N ALA A 53 -13.48 -0.58 -10.34
CA ALA A 53 -12.08 -0.20 -10.45
C ALA A 53 -11.14 -1.41 -10.41
N ALA A 54 -11.38 -2.36 -9.48
CA ALA A 54 -10.64 -3.61 -9.44
C ALA A 54 -10.79 -4.42 -10.75
N ALA A 55 -12.00 -4.49 -11.30
CA ALA A 55 -12.28 -5.14 -12.57
C ALA A 55 -11.53 -4.49 -13.75
N PHE A 56 -11.49 -3.15 -13.83
CA PHE A 56 -10.66 -2.46 -14.83
C PHE A 56 -9.16 -2.73 -14.65
N ALA A 57 -8.68 -2.81 -13.41
CA ALA A 57 -7.29 -3.13 -13.12
C ALA A 57 -6.89 -4.55 -13.60
N LEU A 58 -7.81 -5.53 -13.58
CA LEU A 58 -7.57 -6.87 -14.14
C LEU A 58 -7.28 -6.84 -15.65
N PHE A 59 -7.80 -5.85 -16.37
CA PHE A 59 -7.52 -5.62 -17.79
C PHE A 59 -6.33 -4.67 -18.04
N GLY A 60 -5.67 -4.19 -16.97
CA GLY A 60 -4.62 -3.18 -17.05
C GLY A 60 -5.10 -1.78 -17.45
N GLU A 61 -6.40 -1.52 -17.31
CA GLU A 61 -7.06 -0.24 -17.62
C GLU A 61 -7.07 0.68 -16.39
N LEU A 62 -5.88 0.96 -15.86
CA LEU A 62 -5.71 1.66 -14.57
C LEU A 62 -6.25 3.10 -14.58
N ASN A 63 -6.25 3.77 -15.72
CA ASN A 63 -6.86 5.10 -15.86
C ASN A 63 -8.40 5.02 -15.72
N GLU A 64 -9.03 3.98 -16.26
CA GLU A 64 -10.47 3.77 -16.10
C GLU A 64 -10.80 3.37 -14.66
N ALA A 65 -9.95 2.56 -14.02
CA ALA A 65 -10.06 2.28 -12.60
C ALA A 65 -10.05 3.58 -11.76
N GLY A 66 -9.11 4.48 -12.06
CA GLY A 66 -9.04 5.79 -11.40
C GLY A 66 -10.30 6.65 -11.60
N LYS A 67 -10.89 6.63 -12.81
CA LYS A 67 -12.16 7.33 -13.08
C LYS A 67 -13.32 6.76 -12.27
N GLU A 68 -13.37 5.45 -12.03
CA GLU A 68 -14.41 4.87 -11.17
C GLU A 68 -14.27 5.36 -9.72
N TYR A 69 -13.04 5.40 -9.18
CA TYR A 69 -12.80 6.02 -7.86
C TYR A 69 -13.21 7.50 -7.83
N ALA A 70 -12.84 8.28 -8.86
CA ALA A 70 -13.17 9.70 -8.92
C ALA A 70 -14.68 9.98 -8.79
N LYS A 71 -15.54 9.13 -9.35
CA LYS A 71 -17.01 9.25 -9.24
C LYS A 71 -17.51 9.14 -7.81
N GLY A 72 -16.83 8.35 -6.97
CA GLY A 72 -17.22 8.07 -5.60
C GLY A 72 -16.70 9.10 -4.59
N TYR A 73 -15.66 9.85 -4.94
CA TYR A 73 -14.92 10.68 -3.99
C TYR A 73 -15.78 11.67 -3.19
N SER A 74 -16.76 12.30 -3.85
CA SER A 74 -17.70 13.24 -3.21
C SER A 74 -18.72 12.57 -2.29
N SER A 75 -18.94 11.26 -2.45
CA SER A 75 -19.88 10.47 -1.65
C SER A 75 -19.22 9.87 -0.40
N CYS A 76 -17.90 10.00 -0.24
CA CYS A 76 -17.19 9.54 0.95
C CYS A 76 -17.60 10.34 2.19
N SER A 77 -17.71 9.67 3.34
CA SER A 77 -17.77 10.35 4.63
C SER A 77 -16.45 11.08 4.90
N THR A 78 -16.49 12.14 5.73
CA THR A 78 -15.28 12.85 6.15
C THR A 78 -14.22 11.90 6.72
N SER A 79 -14.63 10.88 7.48
CA SER A 79 -13.70 9.93 8.08
C SER A 79 -13.15 8.87 7.13
N GLY A 80 -13.91 8.50 6.10
CA GLY A 80 -13.51 7.46 5.14
C GLY A 80 -12.78 7.99 3.91
N LYS A 81 -12.76 9.31 3.71
CA LYS A 81 -12.28 9.93 2.47
C LYS A 81 -10.79 9.72 2.22
N TRP A 82 -9.95 9.85 3.24
CA TRP A 82 -8.52 9.58 3.11
C TRP A 82 -8.23 8.10 2.81
N VAL A 83 -8.97 7.17 3.42
CA VAL A 83 -8.86 5.71 3.14
C VAL A 83 -9.24 5.42 1.70
N TYR A 84 -10.32 6.05 1.22
CA TYR A 84 -10.75 5.91 -0.16
C TYR A 84 -9.73 6.45 -1.16
N GLY A 85 -9.11 7.62 -0.86
CA GLY A 85 -8.01 8.18 -1.63
C GLY A 85 -6.76 7.29 -1.64
N LEU A 86 -6.38 6.73 -0.49
CA LEU A 86 -5.30 5.75 -0.39
C LEU A 86 -5.58 4.52 -1.28
N ASN A 87 -6.76 3.94 -1.19
CA ASN A 87 -7.15 2.78 -2.00
C ASN A 87 -7.16 3.10 -3.51
N TRP A 88 -7.60 4.30 -3.89
CA TRP A 88 -7.49 4.78 -5.27
C TRP A 88 -6.04 4.83 -5.73
N ALA A 89 -5.16 5.48 -4.97
CA ALA A 89 -3.75 5.59 -5.30
C ALA A 89 -3.07 4.21 -5.44
N LEU A 90 -3.42 3.25 -4.57
CA LEU A 90 -2.85 1.90 -4.59
C LEU A 90 -3.19 1.11 -5.85
N GLN A 91 -4.31 1.36 -6.52
CA GLN A 91 -4.63 0.67 -7.78
C GLN A 91 -3.54 0.85 -8.84
N TYR A 92 -2.91 2.03 -8.90
CA TYR A 92 -1.85 2.30 -9.85
C TYR A 92 -0.61 1.42 -9.64
N THR A 93 -0.41 0.89 -8.43
CA THR A 93 0.68 -0.06 -8.14
C THR A 93 0.49 -1.42 -8.82
N ALA A 94 -0.71 -1.73 -9.33
CA ALA A 94 -0.92 -2.91 -10.17
C ALA A 94 -0.02 -2.91 -11.42
N GLU A 95 0.46 -1.73 -11.86
CA GLU A 95 1.40 -1.62 -12.99
C GLU A 95 2.72 -2.36 -12.73
N PHE A 96 3.15 -2.55 -11.48
CA PHE A 96 4.30 -3.42 -11.19
C PHE A 96 4.05 -4.86 -11.63
N SER A 97 2.82 -5.34 -11.52
CA SER A 97 2.44 -6.68 -11.95
C SER A 97 2.22 -6.76 -13.46
N ILE A 98 1.61 -5.75 -14.07
CA ILE A 98 1.35 -5.71 -15.52
C ILE A 98 2.68 -5.53 -16.29
N ASN A 99 3.58 -4.69 -15.77
CA ASN A 99 4.94 -4.46 -16.24
C ASN A 99 5.03 -4.12 -17.74
N ARG A 100 4.35 -3.06 -18.18
CA ARG A 100 4.42 -2.58 -19.57
C ARG A 100 5.67 -1.75 -19.89
N GLY A 101 6.67 -1.81 -19.01
CA GLY A 101 7.94 -1.10 -19.13
C GLY A 101 7.99 0.20 -18.31
N LYS A 102 9.23 0.68 -18.08
CA LYS A 102 9.52 1.79 -17.17
C LYS A 102 8.78 3.09 -17.51
N ALA A 103 8.65 3.44 -18.79
CA ALA A 103 7.96 4.66 -19.19
C ALA A 103 6.47 4.63 -18.79
N LYS A 104 5.80 3.49 -19.02
CA LYS A 104 4.40 3.33 -18.64
C LYS A 104 4.22 3.22 -17.13
N LEU A 105 5.15 2.57 -16.44
CA LEU A 105 5.20 2.53 -14.99
C LEU A 105 5.26 3.95 -14.40
N THR A 106 6.17 4.80 -14.90
CA THR A 106 6.25 6.20 -14.47
C THR A 106 4.96 6.95 -14.75
N GLU A 107 4.43 6.89 -15.98
CA GLU A 107 3.18 7.54 -16.36
C GLU A 107 2.03 7.19 -15.40
N VAL A 108 1.82 5.89 -15.16
CA VAL A 108 0.70 5.40 -14.35
C VAL A 108 0.90 5.69 -12.86
N LEU A 109 2.10 5.47 -12.33
CA LEU A 109 2.36 5.72 -10.91
C LEU A 109 2.29 7.21 -10.55
N SER A 110 2.63 8.11 -11.46
CA SER A 110 2.50 9.55 -11.24
C SER A 110 1.06 10.00 -10.99
N GLU A 111 0.05 9.29 -11.51
CA GLU A 111 -1.36 9.55 -11.23
C GLU A 111 -1.75 9.31 -9.76
N ALA A 112 -0.96 8.52 -9.01
CA ALA A 112 -1.19 8.29 -7.59
C ALA A 112 -0.85 9.51 -6.72
N LEU A 113 0.12 10.33 -7.14
CA LEU A 113 0.66 11.44 -6.35
C LEU A 113 -0.39 12.50 -5.98
N PRO A 114 -1.16 13.09 -6.93
CA PRO A 114 -2.17 14.09 -6.57
C PRO A 114 -3.29 13.51 -5.70
N VAL A 115 -3.58 12.21 -5.84
CA VAL A 115 -4.58 11.52 -5.01
C VAL A 115 -4.06 11.36 -3.57
N LEU A 116 -2.79 11.00 -3.38
CA LEU A 116 -2.17 10.88 -2.06
C LEU A 116 -2.06 12.25 -1.35
N GLU A 117 -1.70 13.31 -2.08
CA GLU A 117 -1.68 14.68 -1.55
C GLU A 117 -3.08 15.12 -1.10
N GLN A 118 -4.12 14.72 -1.82
CA GLN A 118 -5.49 15.03 -1.44
C GLN A 118 -5.94 14.19 -0.23
N ALA A 119 -5.58 12.90 -0.18
CA ALA A 119 -5.86 12.03 0.96
C ALA A 119 -5.22 12.55 2.26
N GLU A 120 -4.02 13.12 2.17
CA GLU A 120 -3.33 13.74 3.32
C GLU A 120 -4.11 14.93 3.89
N LYS A 121 -4.68 15.77 3.01
CA LYS A 121 -5.54 16.91 3.42
C LYS A 121 -6.86 16.45 4.02
N ASP A 122 -7.37 15.29 3.60
CA ASP A 122 -8.61 14.69 4.08
C ASP A 122 -8.41 13.79 5.32
N LEU A 123 -7.21 13.76 5.92
CA LEU A 123 -6.94 13.01 7.14
C LEU A 123 -7.83 13.45 8.31
N VAL A 124 -8.33 12.46 9.03
CA VAL A 124 -9.08 12.68 10.27
C VAL A 124 -8.19 13.22 11.39
N PHE A 125 -8.79 13.99 12.28
CA PHE A 125 -8.15 14.51 13.48
C PHE A 125 -8.54 13.64 14.68
N ASP A 126 -7.81 12.55 14.88
CA ASP A 126 -7.96 11.66 16.03
C ASP A 126 -6.59 11.25 16.61
N GLN A 127 -6.61 10.38 17.63
CA GLN A 127 -5.42 9.92 18.33
C GLN A 127 -4.44 9.11 17.46
N TYR A 128 -4.85 8.63 16.30
CA TYR A 128 -4.03 7.80 15.41
C TYR A 128 -3.55 8.55 14.16
N ARG A 129 -3.84 9.85 14.06
CA ARG A 129 -3.54 10.67 12.88
C ARG A 129 -2.08 10.57 12.42
N GLU A 130 -1.12 10.58 13.35
CA GLU A 130 0.30 10.49 12.99
C GLU A 130 0.65 9.16 12.29
N PHE A 131 -0.01 8.06 12.67
CA PHE A 131 0.15 6.77 12.00
C PHE A 131 -0.50 6.78 10.61
N TYR A 132 -1.62 7.48 10.44
CA TYR A 132 -2.24 7.66 9.12
C TYR A 132 -1.35 8.52 8.21
N GLN A 133 -0.70 9.56 8.74
CA GLN A 133 0.30 10.36 8.02
C GLN A 133 1.49 9.51 7.60
N LEU A 134 2.05 8.69 8.50
CA LEU A 134 3.14 7.77 8.17
C LEU A 134 2.72 6.74 7.11
N THR A 135 1.47 6.26 7.17
CA THR A 135 0.91 5.35 6.15
C THR A 135 0.93 5.98 4.76
N LEU A 136 0.40 7.20 4.63
CA LEU A 136 0.38 7.93 3.37
C LEU A 136 1.80 8.27 2.89
N SER A 137 2.68 8.67 3.80
CA SER A 137 4.08 8.97 3.52
C SER A 137 4.82 7.75 2.98
N ASN A 138 4.61 6.57 3.59
CA ASN A 138 5.20 5.31 3.11
C ASN A 138 4.78 4.97 1.68
N VAL A 139 3.50 5.16 1.34
CA VAL A 139 2.99 4.89 0.00
C VAL A 139 3.51 5.92 -1.00
N LYS A 140 3.45 7.21 -0.66
CA LYS A 140 3.88 8.31 -1.51
C LYS A 140 5.39 8.27 -1.77
N ALA A 141 6.20 8.06 -0.75
CA ALA A 141 7.64 7.89 -0.88
C ALA A 141 8.01 6.69 -1.75
N PHE A 142 7.29 5.56 -1.60
CA PHE A 142 7.50 4.39 -2.44
C PHE A 142 7.14 4.64 -3.92
N VAL A 143 6.06 5.38 -4.19
CA VAL A 143 5.71 5.82 -5.55
C VAL A 143 6.78 6.74 -6.11
N LEU A 144 7.21 7.77 -5.36
CA LEU A 144 8.26 8.71 -5.75
C LEU A 144 9.59 8.00 -6.04
N MET A 145 9.99 7.07 -5.18
CA MET A 145 11.16 6.22 -5.38
C MET A 145 11.05 5.44 -6.70
N SER A 146 9.89 4.83 -6.94
CA SER A 146 9.64 3.99 -8.11
C SER A 146 9.66 4.78 -9.42
N VAL A 147 9.35 6.07 -9.39
CA VAL A 147 9.45 6.97 -10.55
C VAL A 147 10.81 7.68 -10.66
N GLY A 148 11.74 7.43 -9.73
CA GLY A 148 13.11 7.96 -9.76
C GLY A 148 13.30 9.32 -9.06
N GLU A 149 12.34 9.76 -8.26
CA GLU A 149 12.34 11.06 -7.57
C GLU A 149 12.88 10.93 -6.14
N LYS A 150 14.17 10.60 -6.01
CA LYS A 150 14.82 10.28 -4.72
C LYS A 150 14.65 11.37 -3.66
N GLU A 151 15.00 12.60 -4.00
CA GLU A 151 15.01 13.71 -3.04
C GLU A 151 13.60 14.00 -2.52
N LYS A 152 12.58 13.87 -3.38
CA LYS A 152 11.19 14.01 -2.98
C LYS A 152 10.75 12.84 -2.11
N ALA A 153 11.11 11.61 -2.47
CA ALA A 153 10.77 10.42 -1.69
C ALA A 153 11.28 10.52 -0.24
N LEU A 154 12.53 10.96 -0.04
CA LEU A 154 13.09 11.16 1.29
C LEU A 154 12.49 12.38 2.00
N ALA A 155 12.08 13.42 1.25
CA ALA A 155 11.46 14.60 1.83
C ALA A 155 10.10 14.33 2.49
N GLU A 156 9.37 13.30 2.05
CA GLU A 156 8.09 12.89 2.67
C GLU A 156 8.23 12.53 4.16
N TYR A 157 9.43 12.20 4.62
CA TYR A 157 9.68 11.80 6.01
C TYR A 157 10.13 12.93 6.93
N LYS A 158 10.37 14.14 6.41
CA LYS A 158 10.97 15.24 7.20
C LYS A 158 10.10 15.72 8.35
N ASP A 159 8.79 15.74 8.15
CA ASP A 159 7.81 16.21 9.12
C ASP A 159 7.04 15.06 9.79
N VAL A 160 7.49 13.81 9.58
CA VAL A 160 6.85 12.62 10.13
C VAL A 160 7.35 12.36 11.55
N ASN A 161 6.41 12.17 12.47
CA ASN A 161 6.71 11.73 13.82
C ASN A 161 6.83 10.20 13.87
N PHE A 162 8.03 9.71 14.20
CA PHE A 162 8.30 8.29 14.38
C PHE A 162 8.03 7.83 15.82
N THR A 163 6.75 7.94 16.21
CA THR A 163 6.25 7.51 17.52
C THR A 163 6.05 5.98 17.52
N PRO A 164 6.52 5.24 18.55
CA PRO A 164 6.19 3.83 18.72
C PRO A 164 4.68 3.58 18.76
N VAL A 165 4.22 2.56 18.05
CA VAL A 165 2.82 2.13 18.13
C VAL A 165 2.54 1.66 19.56
N PRO A 166 1.51 2.18 20.24
CA PRO A 166 1.17 1.73 21.59
C PRO A 166 0.85 0.24 21.63
N ILE A 167 1.38 -0.50 22.60
CA ILE A 167 1.18 -1.95 22.76
C ILE A 167 -0.29 -2.37 22.65
N PRO A 168 -1.28 -1.66 23.25
CA PRO A 168 -2.69 -2.02 23.07
C PRO A 168 -3.16 -1.97 21.61
N ALA A 169 -2.74 -0.97 20.85
CA ALA A 169 -3.08 -0.82 19.43
C ALA A 169 -2.28 -1.77 18.53
N TYR A 170 -1.06 -2.14 18.94
CA TYR A 170 -0.26 -3.15 18.25
C TYR A 170 -0.91 -4.53 18.33
N ASN A 171 -1.41 -4.90 19.52
CA ASN A 171 -2.02 -6.21 19.80
C ASN A 171 -3.46 -6.34 19.29
N ASP A 172 -4.14 -5.22 19.05
CA ASP A 172 -5.46 -5.21 18.42
C ASP A 172 -5.35 -5.36 16.90
N LYS A 173 -5.93 -6.45 16.38
CA LYS A 173 -5.88 -6.80 14.95
C LYS A 173 -6.68 -5.84 14.07
N GLU A 174 -7.62 -5.08 14.63
CA GLU A 174 -8.41 -4.10 13.89
C GLU A 174 -7.78 -2.70 13.90
N SER A 175 -6.98 -2.40 14.92
CA SER A 175 -6.30 -1.12 15.04
C SER A 175 -5.15 -0.98 14.05
N LEU A 176 -5.03 0.16 13.39
CA LEU A 176 -3.90 0.53 12.53
C LEU A 176 -3.59 -0.44 11.37
N GLN A 177 -4.54 -1.27 10.92
CA GLN A 177 -4.33 -2.21 9.81
C GLN A 177 -3.68 -1.57 8.58
N LEU A 178 -4.12 -0.36 8.18
CA LEU A 178 -3.57 0.34 7.03
C LEU A 178 -2.08 0.72 7.19
N LEU A 179 -1.66 1.06 8.41
CA LEU A 179 -0.25 1.33 8.71
C LEU A 179 0.59 0.08 8.43
N PHE A 180 0.21 -1.04 9.03
CA PHE A 180 0.97 -2.29 8.92
C PHE A 180 0.92 -2.89 7.50
N ALA A 181 -0.23 -2.79 6.82
CA ALA A 181 -0.36 -3.20 5.41
C ALA A 181 0.59 -2.42 4.49
N HIS A 182 0.91 -1.16 4.79
CA HIS A 182 1.73 -0.34 3.91
C HIS A 182 3.10 0.00 4.48
N TYR A 183 3.46 -0.60 5.61
CA TYR A 183 4.72 -0.37 6.29
C TYR A 183 5.92 -0.84 5.49
N THR A 184 5.80 -2.00 4.82
CA THR A 184 6.86 -2.55 3.96
C THR A 184 7.26 -1.60 2.83
N LYS A 185 6.34 -0.71 2.39
CA LYS A 185 6.66 0.29 1.35
C LYS A 185 7.64 1.35 1.87
N GLY A 186 7.54 1.75 3.14
CA GLY A 186 8.54 2.60 3.78
C GLY A 186 9.88 1.91 3.98
N LEU A 187 9.86 0.64 4.44
CA LEU A 187 11.07 -0.17 4.56
C LEU A 187 11.77 -0.33 3.19
N ALA A 188 11.00 -0.50 2.12
CA ALA A 188 11.54 -0.58 0.76
C ALA A 188 12.29 0.69 0.36
N VAL A 189 11.77 1.88 0.71
CA VAL A 189 12.44 3.17 0.46
C VAL A 189 13.75 3.27 1.24
N ALA A 190 13.72 2.97 2.53
CA ALA A 190 14.92 3.02 3.38
C ALA A 190 16.00 2.04 2.89
N ILE A 191 15.61 0.81 2.52
CA ILE A 191 16.52 -0.20 1.97
C ILE A 191 17.06 0.21 0.59
N GLU A 192 16.20 0.74 -0.28
CA GLU A 192 16.62 1.12 -1.63
C GLU A 192 17.68 2.21 -1.61
N TYR A 193 17.46 3.22 -0.77
CA TYR A 193 18.40 4.32 -0.61
C TYR A 193 19.49 4.07 0.42
N LYS A 194 19.46 2.90 1.08
CA LYS A 194 20.39 2.48 2.12
C LYS A 194 20.52 3.50 3.25
N ASP A 195 19.39 4.09 3.64
CA ASP A 195 19.29 5.17 4.62
C ASP A 195 19.14 4.59 6.03
N VAL A 196 20.20 4.66 6.84
CA VAL A 196 20.23 4.07 8.18
C VAL A 196 19.28 4.79 9.13
N GLU A 197 19.23 6.13 9.05
CA GLU A 197 18.43 6.95 9.96
C GLU A 197 16.94 6.67 9.74
N LEU A 198 16.49 6.71 8.49
CA LEU A 198 15.12 6.38 8.14
C LEU A 198 14.77 4.95 8.53
N LEU A 199 15.66 3.98 8.28
CA LEU A 199 15.41 2.59 8.65
C LEU A 199 15.24 2.43 10.16
N ASN A 200 16.13 3.01 10.97
CA ASN A 200 16.03 2.94 12.43
C ASN A 200 14.76 3.62 12.95
N ASN A 201 14.41 4.78 12.40
CA ASN A 201 13.17 5.49 12.72
C ASN A 201 11.93 4.63 12.40
N LEU A 202 11.91 3.96 11.25
CA LEU A 202 10.84 3.04 10.88
C LEU A 202 10.80 1.80 11.79
N LEU A 203 11.94 1.21 12.13
CA LEU A 203 11.99 0.04 13.01
C LEU A 203 11.51 0.39 14.43
N LYS A 204 11.83 1.59 14.93
CA LYS A 204 11.37 2.08 16.23
C LYS A 204 9.84 2.11 16.33
N VAL A 205 9.14 2.54 15.29
CA VAL A 205 7.67 2.66 15.30
C VAL A 205 6.99 1.30 15.50
N ILE A 206 7.53 0.23 14.91
CA ILE A 206 6.94 -1.12 14.95
C ILE A 206 7.68 -2.09 15.89
N SER A 207 8.64 -1.61 16.67
CA SER A 207 9.29 -2.41 17.72
C SER A 207 8.36 -2.53 18.93
N LEU A 208 8.27 -3.74 19.48
CA LEU A 208 7.56 -4.02 20.74
C LEU A 208 8.47 -3.92 21.98
N ASP A 209 9.79 -3.88 21.79
CA ASP A 209 10.76 -3.98 22.87
C ASP A 209 11.76 -2.83 22.79
N ASP A 210 11.78 -1.99 23.83
CA ASP A 210 12.74 -0.91 23.99
C ASP A 210 14.15 -1.46 24.26
N GLU A 211 14.29 -2.66 24.84
CA GLU A 211 15.60 -3.31 25.04
C GLU A 211 16.20 -3.81 23.72
N LEU A 212 15.37 -4.18 22.73
CA LEU A 212 15.86 -4.52 21.38
C LEU A 212 16.54 -3.33 20.71
N LEU A 213 16.04 -2.11 20.94
CA LEU A 213 16.61 -0.86 20.41
C LEU A 213 17.85 -0.39 21.19
N GLN A 214 18.00 -0.79 22.46
CA GLN A 214 19.09 -0.37 23.35
C GLN A 214 20.29 -1.33 23.38
N ASN A 215 20.14 -2.56 22.89
CA ASN A 215 21.25 -3.50 22.79
C ASN A 215 22.16 -3.19 21.59
N GLU A 216 23.48 -3.32 21.75
CA GLU A 216 24.48 -3.23 20.67
C GLU A 216 24.34 -4.40 19.67
N LYS A 217 23.26 -4.41 18.89
CA LYS A 217 23.06 -5.34 17.77
C LYS A 217 23.50 -4.68 16.47
N ASN A 218 23.98 -5.47 15.52
CA ASN A 218 24.17 -4.98 14.15
C ASN A 218 22.80 -4.67 13.52
N LEU A 219 22.78 -3.74 12.55
CA LEU A 219 21.55 -3.23 11.93
C LEU A 219 20.67 -4.35 11.34
N PHE A 220 21.28 -5.38 10.75
CA PHE A 220 20.55 -6.52 10.21
C PHE A 220 19.80 -7.30 11.29
N LYS A 221 20.43 -7.59 12.45
CA LYS A 221 19.78 -8.36 13.51
C LYS A 221 18.62 -7.59 14.13
N LEU A 222 18.78 -6.28 14.35
CA LEU A 222 17.70 -5.40 14.78
C LEU A 222 16.52 -5.47 13.80
N PHE A 223 16.81 -5.25 12.51
CA PHE A 223 15.81 -5.32 11.45
C PHE A 223 15.09 -6.68 11.42
N TYR A 224 15.84 -7.78 11.44
CA TYR A 224 15.28 -9.13 11.33
C TYR A 224 14.37 -9.47 12.51
N GLU A 225 14.81 -9.19 13.74
CA GLU A 225 14.02 -9.48 14.94
C GLU A 225 12.73 -8.64 14.98
N THR A 226 12.80 -7.35 14.61
CA THR A 226 11.60 -6.51 14.48
C THR A 226 10.63 -7.08 13.44
N LEU A 227 11.12 -7.47 12.24
CA LEU A 227 10.26 -8.03 11.20
C LEU A 227 9.59 -9.33 11.62
N VAL A 228 10.33 -10.26 12.26
CA VAL A 228 9.77 -11.53 12.76
C VAL A 228 8.66 -11.24 13.77
N SER A 229 8.89 -10.34 14.72
CA SER A 229 7.87 -9.95 15.70
C SER A 229 6.63 -9.34 15.05
N THR A 230 6.80 -8.48 14.03
CA THR A 230 5.67 -7.92 13.29
C THR A 230 4.93 -8.96 12.47
N PHE A 231 5.64 -9.90 11.82
CA PHE A 231 5.01 -11.00 11.10
C PHE A 231 4.14 -11.86 12.01
N ASP A 232 4.60 -12.19 13.22
CA ASP A 232 3.84 -13.03 14.14
C ASP A 232 2.54 -12.37 14.62
N MET A 233 2.53 -11.03 14.67
CA MET A 233 1.45 -10.27 15.30
C MET A 233 0.46 -9.66 14.30
N ARG A 234 0.90 -9.34 13.07
CA ARG A 234 0.16 -8.51 12.09
C ARG A 234 0.05 -9.19 10.73
N ALA A 235 -1.10 -9.80 10.45
CA ALA A 235 -1.33 -10.60 9.23
C ALA A 235 -1.30 -9.76 7.93
N GLU A 236 -1.72 -8.51 8.01
CA GLU A 236 -1.71 -7.55 6.91
C GLU A 236 -0.29 -7.16 6.49
N PHE A 237 0.66 -7.09 7.44
CA PHE A 237 2.08 -6.89 7.16
C PHE A 237 2.65 -8.10 6.40
N ILE A 238 2.34 -9.33 6.84
CA ILE A 238 2.73 -10.57 6.13
C ILE A 238 2.20 -10.54 4.69
N THR A 239 0.91 -10.22 4.53
CA THR A 239 0.21 -10.27 3.24
C THR A 239 0.87 -9.34 2.23
N GLU A 240 1.16 -8.10 2.64
CA GLU A 240 1.75 -7.08 1.77
C GLU A 240 3.25 -7.32 1.53
N PHE A 241 3.99 -7.79 2.53
CA PHE A 241 5.37 -8.24 2.32
C PHE A 241 5.44 -9.36 1.29
N ASN A 242 4.55 -10.36 1.39
CA ASN A 242 4.48 -11.45 0.42
C ASN A 242 4.05 -10.98 -0.97
N ALA A 243 3.18 -9.97 -1.08
CA ALA A 243 2.83 -9.36 -2.36
C ALA A 243 4.07 -8.72 -3.01
N MET A 244 4.84 -7.94 -2.25
CA MET A 244 6.11 -7.36 -2.71
C MET A 244 7.14 -8.42 -3.10
N PHE A 245 7.26 -9.49 -2.30
CA PHE A 245 8.16 -10.62 -2.59
C PHE A 245 7.82 -11.31 -3.91
N LYS A 246 6.52 -11.51 -4.21
CA LYS A 246 6.06 -12.12 -5.48
C LYS A 246 6.39 -11.28 -6.72
N ILE A 247 6.56 -9.97 -6.56
CA ILE A 247 6.88 -9.05 -7.66
C ILE A 247 8.34 -8.59 -7.65
N LYS A 248 9.22 -9.19 -6.83
CA LYS A 248 10.62 -8.75 -6.64
C LYS A 248 11.41 -8.59 -7.95
N ASP A 249 11.20 -9.49 -8.91
CA ASP A 249 11.89 -9.44 -10.21
C ASP A 249 11.41 -8.28 -11.08
N LYS A 250 10.13 -7.89 -10.95
CA LYS A 250 9.53 -6.79 -11.70
C LYS A 250 9.96 -5.44 -11.11
N ILE A 251 10.01 -5.32 -9.78
CA ILE A 251 10.43 -4.09 -9.10
C ILE A 251 11.94 -3.84 -9.20
N LYS A 252 12.76 -4.84 -9.52
CA LYS A 252 14.23 -4.70 -9.69
C LYS A 252 14.64 -3.55 -10.62
N THR A 253 13.78 -3.20 -11.58
CA THR A 253 14.01 -2.11 -12.55
C THR A 253 13.96 -0.72 -11.91
N VAL A 254 13.28 -0.57 -10.78
CA VAL A 254 13.10 0.71 -10.07
C VAL A 254 13.62 0.69 -8.64
N ALA A 255 13.71 -0.48 -8.01
CA ALA A 255 14.21 -0.70 -6.66
C ALA A 255 15.16 -1.92 -6.62
N PRO A 256 16.33 -1.85 -7.28
CA PRO A 256 17.27 -2.96 -7.39
C PRO A 256 17.85 -3.42 -6.05
N SER A 257 18.11 -2.50 -5.10
CA SER A 257 18.66 -2.86 -3.80
C SER A 257 17.59 -3.56 -2.95
N PHE A 258 16.35 -3.08 -2.99
CA PHE A 258 15.24 -3.75 -2.30
C PHE A 258 14.92 -5.13 -2.92
N ALA A 259 14.94 -5.26 -4.25
CA ALA A 259 14.77 -6.55 -4.91
C ALA A 259 15.88 -7.56 -4.54
N ARG A 260 17.12 -7.09 -4.42
CA ARG A 260 18.25 -7.90 -3.92
C ARG A 260 18.01 -8.33 -2.48
N PHE A 261 17.59 -7.42 -1.61
CA PHE A 261 17.23 -7.75 -0.23
C PHE A 261 16.16 -8.85 -0.16
N LEU A 262 15.06 -8.72 -0.91
CA LEU A 262 14.00 -9.74 -0.96
C LEU A 262 14.54 -11.09 -1.47
N THR A 263 15.49 -11.09 -2.40
CA THR A 263 16.14 -12.32 -2.88
C THR A 263 16.93 -12.99 -1.75
N LEU A 264 17.76 -12.24 -1.04
CA LEU A 264 18.57 -12.76 0.06
C LEU A 264 17.71 -13.27 1.23
N ILE A 265 16.61 -12.60 1.55
CA ILE A 265 15.63 -13.08 2.54
C ILE A 265 15.02 -14.41 2.10
N GLY A 266 14.65 -14.54 0.82
CA GLY A 266 14.10 -15.79 0.29
C GLY A 266 15.09 -16.96 0.28
N GLU A 267 16.38 -16.66 0.10
CA GLU A 267 17.49 -17.63 0.20
C GLU A 267 17.85 -17.98 1.65
N GLN A 268 17.36 -17.20 2.63
CA GLN A 268 17.76 -17.27 4.04
C GLN A 268 19.29 -17.11 4.22
N ASP A 269 19.94 -16.33 3.35
CA ASP A 269 21.39 -16.11 3.37
C ASP A 269 21.74 -14.97 4.34
N PHE A 270 21.77 -15.30 5.64
CA PHE A 270 21.99 -14.33 6.72
C PHE A 270 23.37 -13.68 6.68
N ASP A 271 24.40 -14.39 6.22
CA ASP A 271 25.75 -13.84 6.09
C ASP A 271 25.79 -12.75 5.01
N LYS A 272 25.15 -12.99 3.84
CA LYS A 272 25.05 -11.96 2.80
C LYS A 272 24.12 -10.82 3.19
N LEU A 273 23.10 -11.07 4.01
CA LEU A 273 22.26 -10.01 4.57
C LEU A 273 23.07 -9.11 5.51
N ASP A 274 23.85 -9.69 6.43
CA ASP A 274 24.74 -8.90 7.30
C ASP A 274 25.70 -8.02 6.47
N VAL A 275 26.31 -8.58 5.42
CA VAL A 275 27.14 -7.80 4.48
C VAL A 275 26.34 -6.73 3.74
N PHE A 276 25.11 -7.04 3.30
CA PHE A 276 24.25 -6.09 2.60
C PHE A 276 23.94 -4.84 3.45
N PHE A 277 23.67 -5.02 4.75
CA PHE A 277 23.37 -3.93 5.67
C PHE A 277 24.61 -3.12 6.09
N LYS A 278 25.83 -3.67 5.99
CA LYS A 278 27.08 -2.91 6.28
C LYS A 278 27.32 -1.74 5.33
N ASP A 279 26.73 -1.78 4.13
CA ASP A 279 26.87 -0.72 3.14
C ASP A 279 25.92 0.48 3.35
N PHE A 280 25.07 0.44 4.38
CA PHE A 280 24.11 1.49 4.65
C PHE A 280 24.80 2.73 5.25
N LYS A 281 24.27 3.91 4.94
CA LYS A 281 24.84 5.21 5.33
C LYS A 281 23.82 6.09 6.03
#